data_AF-A0A926UGZ7-F1
#
_entry.id   AF-A0A926UGZ7-F1
#
_cell.length_a   1.000
_cell.length_b   1.000
_cell.length_c   1.000
_cell.angle_alpha   90.00
_cell.angle_beta   90.00
_cell.angle_gamma   90.00
#
_symmetry.space_group_name_H-M   'P 1'
#
loop_
_entity.id
_entity.type
_entity.pdbx_description
1 polymer ?
#
loop_
_entity_poly.entity_id
_entity_poly.type
_entity_poly.pdbx_seq_one_letter_code
_entity_poly.pdbx_strand_id
1 'polypeptide(L)'
;MPRPQAEKCRRCAKLTAAEAQKLHGPEGDGCWTDEANRCNRRRSYYRHRDRFNQSRRLQRDVKPGLERVEILAVPAAVLHLYRARVDDPVHAVGAELWIGQERRARLEPVHCFGLTPGQLSAYAQQVLAVFSTKYGAQDGKPLRLEKFASHVELNPQNCPIRPCPLHP
;
A
#
# COMPACT_ATOMS: atom_id res chain seq x y z
N MET A 1 -1.25 -37.59 4.40
CA MET A 1 -0.02 -37.97 3.68
C MET A 1 -0.28 -37.99 2.18
N PRO A 2 0.67 -37.60 1.31
CA PRO A 2 0.50 -37.69 -0.14
C PRO A 2 0.29 -39.15 -0.55
N ARG A 3 -0.65 -39.42 -1.47
CA ARG A 3 -0.83 -40.79 -2.00
C ARG A 3 0.47 -41.24 -2.71
N PRO A 4 0.93 -42.47 -2.49
CA PRO A 4 2.12 -42.99 -3.15
C PRO A 4 1.94 -42.97 -4.67
N GLN A 5 3.01 -42.63 -5.39
CA GLN A 5 2.98 -42.54 -6.84
C GLN A 5 3.01 -43.94 -7.44
N ALA A 6 2.17 -44.20 -8.45
CA ALA A 6 2.27 -45.43 -9.22
C ALA A 6 3.47 -45.33 -10.17
N GLU A 7 4.65 -45.78 -9.72
CA GLU A 7 5.91 -45.69 -10.46
C GLU A 7 5.84 -46.32 -11.86
N LYS A 8 5.08 -47.42 -12.01
CA LYS A 8 4.80 -48.03 -13.32
C LYS A 8 4.12 -47.06 -14.29
N CYS A 9 3.05 -46.39 -13.84
CA CYS A 9 2.34 -45.40 -14.66
C CYS A 9 3.20 -44.15 -14.93
N ARG A 10 4.05 -43.76 -13.98
CA ARG A 10 4.98 -42.63 -14.13
C ARG A 10 6.02 -42.89 -15.22
N ARG A 11 6.56 -44.12 -15.29
CA ARG A 11 7.50 -44.53 -16.34
C ARG A 11 6.79 -44.66 -17.69
N CYS A 12 5.63 -45.32 -17.72
CA CYS A 12 4.80 -45.50 -18.91
C CYS A 12 4.32 -44.16 -19.53
N ALA A 13 4.15 -43.11 -18.73
CA ALA A 13 3.76 -41.77 -19.20
C ALA A 13 4.81 -41.08 -20.09
N LYS A 14 6.09 -41.49 -19.99
CA LYS A 14 7.19 -40.94 -20.80
C LYS A 14 7.25 -41.51 -22.22
N LEU A 15 6.70 -42.72 -22.40
CA LEU A 15 6.64 -43.39 -23.69
C LEU A 15 5.58 -42.75 -24.59
N THR A 16 5.58 -43.07 -25.88
CA THR A 16 4.42 -42.81 -26.76
C THR A 16 3.30 -43.82 -26.49
N ALA A 17 2.08 -43.54 -26.97
CA ALA A 17 0.94 -44.45 -26.77
C ALA A 17 1.16 -45.82 -27.45
N ALA A 18 1.71 -45.82 -28.66
CA ALA A 18 2.00 -47.06 -29.41
C ALA A 18 3.06 -47.93 -28.71
N GLU A 19 4.15 -47.32 -28.20
CA GLU A 19 5.18 -48.04 -27.44
C GLU A 19 4.63 -48.61 -26.12
N ALA A 20 3.82 -47.83 -25.42
CA ALA A 20 3.19 -48.28 -24.18
C ALA A 20 2.17 -49.40 -24.42
N GLN A 21 1.40 -49.35 -25.50
CA GLN A 21 0.46 -50.40 -25.89
C GLN A 21 1.19 -51.67 -26.31
N LYS A 22 2.34 -51.58 -26.97
CA LYS A 22 3.16 -52.76 -27.31
C LYS A 22 3.75 -53.43 -26.06
N LEU A 23 4.22 -52.66 -25.09
CA LEU A 23 4.86 -53.18 -23.87
C LEU A 23 3.86 -53.66 -22.81
N HIS A 24 2.69 -53.03 -22.73
CA HIS A 24 1.71 -53.28 -21.67
C HIS A 24 0.37 -53.79 -22.19
N GLY A 25 0.26 -54.05 -23.49
CA GLY A 25 -0.92 -54.59 -24.15
C GLY A 25 -1.12 -56.09 -23.90
N PRO A 26 -1.95 -56.74 -24.73
CA PRO A 26 -2.30 -58.16 -24.57
C PRO A 26 -1.09 -59.11 -24.58
N GLU A 27 -0.06 -58.79 -25.37
CA GLU A 27 1.19 -59.55 -25.48
C GLU A 27 2.23 -59.17 -24.41
N GLY A 28 1.93 -58.17 -23.59
CA GLY A 28 2.81 -57.65 -22.53
C GLY A 28 2.33 -58.06 -21.15
N ASP A 29 2.28 -57.10 -20.23
CA ASP A 29 1.82 -57.32 -18.86
C ASP A 29 0.32 -57.08 -18.64
N GLY A 30 -0.46 -56.94 -19.72
CA GLY A 30 -1.92 -56.78 -19.70
C GLY A 30 -2.43 -55.53 -18.97
N CYS A 31 -1.55 -54.60 -18.60
CA CYS A 31 -1.91 -53.42 -17.82
C CYS A 31 -2.59 -52.32 -18.67
N TRP A 32 -2.41 -52.36 -19.98
CA TRP A 32 -3.06 -51.46 -20.93
C TRP A 32 -4.51 -51.92 -21.17
N THR A 33 -5.46 -51.25 -20.52
CA THR A 33 -6.89 -51.50 -20.72
C THR A 33 -7.52 -50.37 -21.54
N ASP A 34 -8.12 -50.69 -22.68
CA ASP A 34 -8.87 -49.73 -23.50
C ASP A 34 -10.25 -49.40 -22.93
N GLU A 35 -10.78 -50.24 -22.02
CA GLU A 35 -12.16 -50.24 -21.50
C GLU A 35 -12.70 -48.93 -20.90
N ALA A 36 -11.89 -47.89 -20.73
CA ALA A 36 -12.38 -46.56 -20.36
C ALA A 36 -11.33 -45.46 -20.61
N ASN A 37 -10.41 -45.67 -21.57
CA ASN A 37 -9.29 -44.77 -21.83
C ASN A 37 -8.45 -44.46 -20.56
N ARG A 38 -8.47 -45.37 -19.58
CA ARG A 38 -7.89 -45.19 -18.23
C ARG A 38 -6.37 -45.02 -18.30
N CYS A 39 -5.72 -45.76 -19.19
CA CYS A 39 -4.28 -45.68 -19.39
C CYS A 39 -3.86 -44.31 -19.92
N ASN A 40 -4.51 -43.79 -20.98
CA ASN A 40 -4.17 -42.48 -21.53
C ASN A 40 -4.47 -41.33 -20.57
N ARG A 41 -5.58 -41.38 -19.82
CA ARG A 41 -5.88 -40.39 -18.77
C ARG A 41 -4.80 -40.37 -17.70
N ARG A 42 -4.38 -41.53 -17.20
CA ARG A 42 -3.29 -41.64 -16.21
C ARG A 42 -1.96 -41.16 -16.79
N ARG A 43 -1.62 -41.54 -18.01
CA ARG A 43 -0.38 -41.13 -18.69
C ARG A 43 -0.34 -39.62 -18.92
N SER A 44 -1.43 -39.02 -19.39
CA SER A 44 -1.58 -37.57 -19.53
C SER A 44 -1.42 -36.86 -18.18
N TYR A 45 -2.07 -37.36 -17.12
CA TYR A 45 -1.92 -36.81 -15.77
C TYR A 45 -0.46 -36.82 -15.30
N TYR A 46 0.25 -37.95 -15.42
CA TYR A 46 1.65 -38.05 -15.00
C TYR A 46 2.59 -37.19 -15.88
N ARG A 47 2.30 -37.05 -17.17
CA ARG A 47 3.07 -36.21 -18.12
C ARG A 47 2.95 -34.72 -17.80
N HIS A 48 1.78 -34.27 -17.33
CA HIS A 48 1.51 -32.86 -17.03
C HIS A 48 1.44 -32.57 -15.52
N ARG A 49 1.87 -33.52 -14.68
CA ARG A 49 1.74 -33.44 -13.23
C ARG A 49 2.44 -32.21 -12.65
N ASP A 50 3.65 -31.90 -13.15
CA ASP A 50 4.42 -30.76 -12.66
C ASP A 50 3.73 -29.44 -13.03
N ARG A 51 3.20 -29.34 -14.26
CA ARG A 51 2.39 -28.20 -14.69
C ARG A 51 1.14 -28.03 -13.81
N PHE A 52 0.38 -29.09 -13.56
CA PHE A 52 -0.80 -29.03 -12.69
C PHE A 52 -0.46 -28.70 -11.23
N ASN A 53 0.67 -29.18 -10.73
CA ASN A 53 1.16 -28.84 -9.38
C ASN A 53 1.59 -27.37 -9.30
N GLN A 54 2.26 -26.87 -10.34
CA GLN A 54 2.65 -25.47 -10.46
C GLN A 54 1.41 -24.56 -10.49
N SER A 55 0.41 -24.85 -11.33
CA SER A 55 -0.84 -24.09 -11.38
C SER A 55 -1.57 -24.08 -10.03
N ARG A 56 -1.60 -25.22 -9.31
CA ARG A 56 -2.21 -25.29 -7.97
C ARG A 56 -1.41 -24.57 -6.89
N ARG A 57 -0.09 -24.46 -7.02
CA ARG A 57 0.74 -23.62 -6.14
C ARG A 57 0.44 -22.15 -6.37
N LEU A 58 0.44 -21.72 -7.64
CA LEU A 58 0.09 -20.36 -8.02
C LEU A 58 -1.30 -19.95 -7.49
N GLN A 59 -2.30 -20.83 -7.61
CA GLN A 59 -3.64 -20.55 -7.05
C GLN A 59 -3.69 -20.49 -5.52
N ARG A 60 -2.79 -21.17 -4.80
CA ARG A 60 -2.70 -21.08 -3.33
C ARG A 60 -1.96 -19.83 -2.86
N ASP A 61 -1.02 -19.34 -3.67
CA ASP A 61 -0.25 -18.12 -3.36
C ASP A 61 -1.03 -16.84 -3.68
N VAL A 62 -2.14 -16.94 -4.42
CA VAL A 62 -3.15 -15.87 -4.52
C VAL A 62 -3.93 -15.82 -3.22
N LYS A 63 -3.38 -15.14 -2.22
CA LYS A 63 -4.17 -14.64 -1.09
C LYS A 63 -5.28 -13.73 -1.66
N PRO A 64 -6.50 -13.75 -1.10
CA PRO A 64 -7.46 -12.69 -1.42
C PRO A 64 -6.76 -11.36 -1.19
N GLY A 65 -6.71 -10.52 -2.23
CA GLY A 65 -6.05 -9.23 -2.17
C GLY A 65 -6.62 -8.45 -0.99
N LEU A 66 -5.76 -7.73 -0.25
CA LEU A 66 -6.26 -6.81 0.77
C LEU A 66 -7.25 -5.86 0.08
N GLU A 67 -8.50 -5.91 0.52
CA GLU A 67 -9.51 -4.98 0.08
C GLU A 67 -9.04 -3.57 0.42
N ARG A 68 -9.20 -2.64 -0.54
CA ARG A 68 -8.67 -1.29 -0.41
C ARG A 68 -9.39 -0.57 0.73
N VAL A 69 -8.68 -0.28 1.82
CA VAL A 69 -9.21 0.52 2.92
C VAL A 69 -9.32 1.97 2.46
N GLU A 70 -10.55 2.52 2.45
CA GLU A 70 -10.79 3.91 2.13
C GLU A 70 -10.45 4.82 3.32
N ILE A 71 -9.66 5.86 3.08
CA ILE A 71 -9.31 6.84 4.12
C ILE A 71 -10.41 7.90 4.20
N LEU A 72 -10.92 8.14 5.41
CA LEU A 72 -11.92 9.19 5.67
C LEU A 72 -11.36 10.58 5.31
N ALA A 73 -12.16 11.38 4.62
CA ALA A 73 -11.86 12.77 4.27
C ALA A 73 -12.03 13.71 5.48
N VAL A 74 -11.25 13.48 6.54
CA VAL A 74 -11.28 14.32 7.75
C VAL A 74 -10.38 15.54 7.54
N PRO A 75 -10.86 16.76 7.81
CA PRO A 75 -10.04 17.95 7.78
C PRO A 75 -9.01 17.98 8.92
N ALA A 76 -7.77 18.31 8.59
CA ALA A 76 -6.66 18.39 9.53
C ALA A 76 -5.77 19.59 9.20
N ALA A 77 -5.71 20.56 10.12
CA ALA A 77 -4.74 21.65 10.04
C ALA A 77 -3.44 21.26 10.75
N VAL A 78 -2.30 21.48 10.11
CA VAL A 78 -0.96 21.19 10.63
C VAL A 78 -0.18 22.50 10.74
N LEU A 79 0.35 22.79 11.93
CA LEU A 79 1.20 23.96 12.15
C LEU A 79 2.67 23.54 12.05
N HIS A 80 3.45 24.28 11.27
CA HIS A 80 4.90 24.10 11.15
C HIS A 80 5.60 25.19 11.95
N LEU A 81 6.39 24.79 12.94
CA LEU A 81 7.16 25.67 13.81
C LEU A 81 8.64 25.50 13.52
N TYR A 82 9.29 26.55 13.03
CA TYR A 82 10.73 26.56 12.84
C TYR A 82 11.39 27.01 14.14
N ARG A 83 11.86 26.06 14.96
CA ARG A 83 12.51 26.31 16.26
C ARG A 83 13.51 25.20 16.58
N ALA A 84 14.57 25.52 17.32
CA ALA A 84 15.61 24.53 17.61
C ALA A 84 15.19 23.55 18.72
N ARG A 85 14.46 24.03 19.73
CA ARG A 85 13.87 23.26 20.83
C ARG A 85 12.51 23.79 21.20
N VAL A 86 11.77 23.06 22.04
CA VAL A 86 10.41 23.42 22.48
C VAL A 86 10.35 24.77 23.20
N ASP A 87 11.41 25.10 23.96
CA ASP A 87 11.52 26.34 24.74
C ASP A 87 12.24 27.47 23.99
N ASP A 88 12.80 27.17 22.82
CA ASP A 88 13.48 28.19 22.02
C ASP A 88 12.45 29.09 21.32
N PRO A 89 12.80 30.37 21.09
CA PRO A 89 11.98 31.27 20.31
C PRO A 89 11.66 30.68 18.93
N VAL A 90 10.40 30.81 18.51
CA VAL A 90 9.98 30.41 17.18
C VAL A 90 10.57 31.40 16.17
N HIS A 91 11.37 30.88 15.25
CA HIS A 91 12.00 31.66 14.19
C HIS A 91 11.01 32.00 13.07
N ALA A 92 10.22 31.02 12.66
CA ALA A 92 9.19 31.16 11.63
C ALA A 92 8.02 30.19 11.86
N VAL A 93 6.87 30.51 11.30
CA VAL A 93 5.68 29.66 11.36
C VAL A 93 5.04 29.52 9.98
N GLY A 94 4.67 28.31 9.61
CA GLY A 94 3.86 28.01 8.43
C GLY A 94 2.70 27.09 8.80
N ALA A 95 1.76 26.86 7.90
CA ALA A 95 0.65 25.97 8.18
C ALA A 95 0.12 25.28 6.92
N GLU A 96 -0.51 24.13 7.07
CA GLU A 96 -1.15 23.42 5.97
C GLU A 96 -2.54 22.93 6.38
N LEU A 97 -3.45 22.87 5.41
CA LEU A 97 -4.76 22.25 5.57
C LEU A 97 -4.83 21.02 4.67
N TRP A 98 -5.11 19.88 5.29
CA TRP A 98 -5.31 18.59 4.65
C TRP A 98 -6.78 18.18 4.80
N ILE A 99 -7.36 17.58 3.76
CA ILE A 99 -8.67 16.91 3.85
C ILE A 99 -8.50 15.51 3.25
N GLY A 100 -8.52 14.49 4.11
CA GLY A 100 -8.12 13.14 3.72
C GLY A 100 -6.66 13.11 3.25
N GLN A 101 -6.42 12.77 1.98
CA GLN A 101 -5.07 12.72 1.39
C GLN A 101 -4.71 13.96 0.55
N GLU A 102 -5.61 14.94 0.44
CA GLU A 102 -5.39 16.12 -0.39
C GLU A 102 -4.98 17.33 0.47
N ARG A 103 -3.85 17.97 0.11
CA ARG A 103 -3.48 19.27 0.68
C ARG A 103 -4.26 20.38 0.00
N ARG A 104 -5.28 20.89 0.69
CA ARG A 104 -6.18 21.95 0.19
C ARG A 104 -5.60 23.34 0.30
N ALA A 105 -4.77 23.59 1.32
CA ALA A 105 -4.20 24.90 1.57
C ALA A 105 -2.79 24.81 2.13
N ARG A 106 -2.00 25.84 1.84
CA ARG A 106 -0.70 26.07 2.46
C ARG A 106 -0.55 27.55 2.76
N LEU A 107 -0.13 27.84 3.98
CA LEU A 107 0.38 29.12 4.40
C LEU A 107 1.90 29.03 4.37
N GLU A 108 2.52 29.77 3.46
CA GLU A 108 3.98 29.84 3.38
C GLU A 108 4.55 30.38 4.71
N PRO A 109 5.73 29.89 5.13
CA PRO A 109 6.32 30.32 6.39
C PRO A 109 6.52 31.83 6.44
N VAL A 110 6.23 32.42 7.59
CA VAL A 110 6.53 33.82 7.92
C VAL A 110 7.48 33.87 9.11
N HIS A 111 8.46 34.77 9.06
CA HIS A 111 9.33 34.99 10.21
C HIS A 111 8.54 35.55 11.40
N CYS A 112 8.88 35.10 12.59
CA CYS A 112 8.21 35.50 13.83
C CYS A 112 9.04 36.49 14.67
N PHE A 113 10.08 37.10 14.10
CA PHE A 113 10.92 38.08 14.80
C PHE A 113 10.06 39.22 15.37
N GLY A 114 10.22 39.49 16.68
CA GLY A 114 9.48 40.54 17.37
C GLY A 114 8.08 40.15 17.86
N LEU A 115 7.60 38.92 17.57
CA LEU A 115 6.34 38.43 18.12
C LEU A 115 6.54 37.81 19.50
N THR A 116 5.66 38.18 20.44
CA THR A 116 5.57 37.50 21.74
C THR A 116 4.86 36.14 21.60
N PRO A 117 5.02 35.22 22.57
CA PRO A 117 4.31 33.93 22.55
C PRO A 117 2.78 34.07 22.46
N GLY A 118 2.22 35.10 23.12
CA GLY A 118 0.79 35.41 23.05
C GLY A 118 0.34 35.86 21.66
N GLN A 119 1.13 36.73 21.00
CA GLN A 119 0.86 37.16 19.63
C GLN A 119 0.99 36.01 18.63
N LEU A 120 1.98 35.12 18.80
CA LEU A 120 2.12 33.93 17.96
C LEU A 120 0.92 32.99 18.12
N SER A 121 0.44 32.79 19.35
CA SER A 121 -0.74 31.99 19.61
C SER A 121 -1.99 32.59 18.96
N ALA A 122 -2.17 33.90 19.06
CA ALA A 122 -3.27 34.61 18.40
C ALA A 122 -3.18 34.51 16.87
N TYR A 123 -1.97 34.61 16.31
CA TYR A 123 -1.74 34.42 14.88
C TYR A 123 -2.13 33.00 14.44
N ALA A 124 -1.72 31.97 15.19
CA ALA A 124 -2.09 30.58 14.89
C ALA A 124 -3.61 30.36 14.90
N GLN A 125 -4.33 30.98 15.83
CA GLN A 125 -5.80 30.97 15.85
C GLN A 125 -6.42 31.68 14.64
N GLN A 126 -5.84 32.80 14.22
CA GLN A 126 -6.27 33.50 13.01
C GLN A 126 -6.08 32.63 11.75
N VAL A 127 -5.01 31.84 11.68
CA VAL A 127 -4.79 30.88 10.58
C VAL A 127 -5.91 29.83 10.52
N LEU A 128 -6.30 29.25 11.66
CA LEU A 128 -7.43 28.30 11.73
C LEU A 128 -8.75 28.95 11.28
N ALA A 129 -9.00 30.20 11.69
CA ALA A 129 -10.18 30.95 11.27
C ALA A 129 -10.17 31.16 9.74
N VAL A 130 -9.04 31.58 9.16
CA VAL A 130 -8.90 31.76 7.70
C VAL A 130 -9.13 30.45 6.95
N PHE A 131 -8.56 29.33 7.42
CA PHE A 131 -8.82 28.02 6.81
C PHE A 131 -10.29 27.62 6.92
N SER A 132 -10.91 27.80 8.09
CA SER A 132 -12.33 27.51 8.31
C SER A 132 -13.23 28.35 7.40
N THR A 133 -12.95 29.65 7.22
CA THR A 133 -13.76 30.52 6.37
C THR A 133 -13.55 30.22 4.88
N LYS A 134 -12.31 30.10 4.42
CA LYS A 134 -12.01 29.92 2.99
C LYS A 134 -12.41 28.55 2.45
N TYR A 135 -12.30 27.51 3.29
CA TYR A 135 -12.61 26.13 2.92
C TYR A 135 -13.90 25.63 3.61
N GLY A 136 -14.66 26.56 4.21
CA GLY A 136 -15.91 26.37 4.97
C GLY A 136 -17.09 25.80 4.20
N ALA A 137 -17.07 25.86 2.87
CA ALA A 137 -18.23 25.60 2.03
C ALA A 137 -18.05 24.41 1.06
N GLN A 138 -17.11 23.49 1.30
CA GLN A 138 -17.01 22.28 0.47
C GLN A 138 -18.05 21.23 0.91
N ASP A 139 -18.80 20.70 -0.07
CA ASP A 139 -19.75 19.59 0.07
C ASP A 139 -20.89 19.82 1.08
N GLY A 140 -21.30 21.07 1.28
CA GLY A 140 -22.47 21.43 2.10
C GLY A 140 -22.28 21.25 3.62
N LYS A 141 -21.07 20.93 4.09
CA LYS A 141 -20.75 20.84 5.52
C LYS A 141 -19.84 22.00 5.94
N PRO A 142 -20.18 22.73 7.03
CA PRO A 142 -19.33 23.80 7.53
C PRO A 142 -18.01 23.24 8.05
N LEU A 143 -16.89 23.68 7.45
CA LEU A 143 -15.56 23.41 8.01
C LEU A 143 -15.30 24.35 9.18
N ARG A 144 -15.17 23.79 10.39
CA ARG A 144 -14.80 24.52 11.59
C ARG A 144 -13.60 23.86 12.26
N LEU A 145 -12.46 24.55 12.19
CA LEU A 145 -11.21 24.11 12.82
C LEU A 145 -11.02 24.86 14.13
N GLU A 146 -11.12 24.16 15.25
CA GLU A 146 -10.94 24.75 16.59
C GLU A 146 -9.51 24.61 17.11
N LYS A 147 -8.75 23.67 16.55
CA LYS A 147 -7.36 23.40 16.91
C LYS A 147 -6.60 22.81 15.74
N PHE A 148 -5.28 22.92 15.79
CA PHE A 148 -4.40 22.15 14.91
C PHE A 148 -4.46 20.67 15.30
N ALA A 149 -4.51 19.81 14.28
CA ALA A 149 -4.45 18.36 14.45
C ALA A 149 -3.03 17.91 14.88
N SER A 150 -2.00 18.63 14.44
CA SER A 150 -0.61 18.39 14.84
C SER A 150 0.26 19.63 14.72
N HIS A 151 1.39 19.60 15.42
CA HIS A 151 2.48 20.56 15.33
C HIS A 151 3.73 19.83 14.83
N VAL A 152 4.38 20.36 13.81
CA VAL A 152 5.62 19.84 13.25
C VAL A 152 6.73 20.82 13.57
N GLU A 153 7.73 20.36 14.32
CA GLU A 153 8.91 21.15 14.63
C GLU A 153 9.99 20.94 13.58
N LEU A 154 10.48 22.04 13.02
CA LEU A 154 11.51 22.06 12.00
C LEU A 154 12.71 22.85 12.51
N ASN A 155 13.92 22.41 12.17
CA ASN A 155 15.13 23.15 12.53
C ASN A 155 15.11 24.54 11.85
N PRO A 156 15.42 25.65 12.57
CA PRO A 156 15.46 27.00 12.00
C PRO A 156 16.41 27.16 10.82
N GLN A 157 17.47 26.35 10.77
CA GLN A 157 18.41 26.32 9.64
C GLN A 157 17.74 25.88 8.34
N ASN A 158 16.61 25.17 8.40
CA ASN A 158 15.82 24.78 7.24
C ASN A 158 14.75 25.82 6.87
N CYS A 159 14.81 27.03 7.42
CA CYS A 159 13.88 28.10 7.04
C CYS A 159 13.96 28.39 5.53
N PRO A 160 12.84 28.35 4.79
CA PRO A 160 12.84 28.59 3.35
C PRO A 160 12.76 30.07 2.97
N ILE A 161 12.48 30.96 3.91
CA ILE A 161 12.25 32.39 3.65
C ILE A 161 13.58 33.04 3.24
N ARG A 162 13.58 33.94 2.24
CA ARG A 162 14.76 34.73 1.85
C ARG A 162 14.38 36.19 1.60
N PRO A 163 15.17 37.17 2.09
CA PRO A 163 16.35 37.02 2.95
C PRO A 163 15.99 36.51 4.36
N CYS A 164 16.88 35.74 4.99
CA CYS A 164 16.69 35.19 6.33
C CYS A 164 17.84 35.61 7.25
N PRO A 165 17.57 36.08 8.49
CA PRO A 165 18.65 36.43 9.42
C PRO A 165 19.58 35.27 9.81
N LEU A 166 19.14 34.02 9.64
CA LEU A 166 19.97 32.84 9.85
C LEU A 166 20.79 32.45 8.60
N HIS A 167 20.45 33.04 7.44
CA HIS A 167 21.12 32.86 6.14
C HIS A 167 21.27 34.23 5.45
N PRO A 168 22.16 35.10 5.98
CA PRO A 168 22.34 36.46 5.48
C PRO A 168 22.93 36.52 4.07
#